data_AF-A0A2V6KP55-F1
#
_entry.id   AF-A0A2V6KP55-F1
#
_cell.length_a   1.000
_cell.length_b   1.000
_cell.length_c   1.000
_cell.angle_alpha   90.00
_cell.angle_beta   90.00
_cell.angle_gamma   90.00
#
_symmetry.space_group_name_H-M   'P 1'
#
loop_
_entity.id
_entity.type
_entity.pdbx_description
1 polymer ?
#
loop_
_entity_poly.entity_id
_entity_poly.type
_entity_poly.pdbx_seq_one_letter_code
_entity_poly.pdbx_strand_id
1 'polypeptide(L)'
;DSFPAVNNEMKLGFTNKYNTFSIYNELRWALDPAAEFPRESLIDVGNGLFYDPHTNPALQLAGLEETIHRHDILESVTRRIVECRVVIITLGLAEVWRDKIADIFLNHTPVPDALRNHPDRYELHITNFAQNLSNLERIHTLLSRFGHADVQIVVTVSPVPLMATFSGEDVVIANTYSKSMLRTVAQEWAAAHKNVHYFPSYEIVQNSDRAVTWEEDLRHVKGEVANHVMKLFLRHYLEESSVVTSKLTA
;
A
#
# COMPACT_ATOMS: atom_id res chain seq x y z
N ASP A 1 14.60 -19.73 -2.29
CA ASP A 1 14.73 -19.85 -0.82
C ASP A 1 15.00 -18.53 -0.09
N SER A 2 15.07 -17.38 -0.79
CA SER A 2 15.33 -16.03 -0.22
C SER A 2 14.19 -15.46 0.65
N PHE A 3 13.00 -16.07 0.57
CA PHE A 3 11.89 -15.85 1.50
C PHE A 3 11.65 -17.17 2.23
N PRO A 4 12.46 -17.52 3.25
CA PRO A 4 12.25 -18.76 3.97
C PRO A 4 10.83 -18.76 4.53
N ALA A 5 10.04 -19.73 4.09
CA ALA A 5 8.71 -19.91 4.62
C ALA A 5 8.85 -20.28 6.10
N VAL A 6 8.46 -19.38 6.99
CA VAL A 6 8.23 -19.76 8.38
C VAL A 6 6.90 -20.51 8.35
N ASN A 7 6.95 -21.84 8.42
CA ASN A 7 5.80 -22.76 8.32
C ASN A 7 5.11 -22.86 6.95
N ASN A 8 5.85 -22.91 5.82
CA ASN A 8 5.26 -23.05 4.47
C ASN A 8 4.29 -21.94 4.04
N GLU A 9 4.20 -20.84 4.79
CA GLU A 9 3.43 -19.66 4.43
C GLU A 9 4.37 -18.46 4.21
N MET A 10 4.31 -17.82 3.04
CA MET A 10 4.82 -16.47 2.91
C MET A 10 4.03 -15.59 3.87
N LYS A 11 4.69 -14.86 4.78
CA LYS A 11 3.99 -13.90 5.64
C LYS A 11 3.12 -12.99 4.77
N LEU A 12 1.82 -12.97 5.05
CA LEU A 12 0.84 -12.16 4.34
C LEU A 12 1.36 -10.71 4.20
N GLY A 13 1.29 -10.17 2.99
CA GLY A 13 1.58 -8.76 2.74
C GLY A 13 3.05 -8.38 2.58
N PHE A 14 3.96 -9.31 2.24
CA PHE A 14 5.37 -8.96 1.98
C PHE A 14 5.57 -7.91 0.86
N THR A 15 4.60 -7.78 -0.05
CA THR A 15 4.55 -6.75 -1.11
C THR A 15 3.83 -5.47 -0.68
N ASN A 16 3.30 -5.38 0.54
CA ASN A 16 2.48 -4.25 0.96
C ASN A 16 3.26 -2.94 0.94
N LYS A 17 2.64 -1.92 0.33
CA LYS A 17 3.08 -0.53 0.38
C LYS A 17 2.01 0.31 1.06
N TYR A 18 2.37 1.04 2.12
CA TYR A 18 1.39 1.59 3.07
C TYR A 18 0.97 3.04 2.81
N ASN A 19 1.69 3.76 1.94
CA ASN A 19 1.42 5.16 1.64
C ASN A 19 1.62 5.45 0.15
N THR A 20 1.05 6.55 -0.37
CA THR A 20 1.08 6.84 -1.82
C THR A 20 2.51 7.01 -2.36
N PHE A 21 3.45 7.43 -1.50
CA PHE A 21 4.83 7.66 -1.91
C PHE A 21 5.56 6.34 -2.11
N SER A 22 5.42 5.38 -1.17
CA SER A 22 6.04 4.07 -1.30
C SER A 22 5.41 3.22 -2.40
N ILE A 23 4.10 3.37 -2.65
CA ILE A 23 3.43 2.77 -3.83
C ILE A 23 4.02 3.36 -5.11
N TYR A 24 4.16 4.68 -5.19
CA TYR A 24 4.75 5.34 -6.34
C TYR A 24 6.21 4.92 -6.56
N ASN A 25 7.03 4.88 -5.50
CA ASN A 25 8.43 4.47 -5.58
C ASN A 25 8.57 3.06 -6.15
N GLU A 26 7.81 2.11 -5.60
CA GLU A 26 7.81 0.73 -6.03
C GLU A 26 7.47 0.60 -7.53
N LEU A 27 6.40 1.26 -7.97
CA LEU A 27 6.00 1.25 -9.38
C LEU A 27 7.01 1.99 -10.27
N ARG A 28 7.62 3.06 -9.78
CA ARG A 28 8.61 3.82 -10.53
C ARG A 28 9.85 2.97 -10.79
N TRP A 29 10.40 2.32 -9.77
CA TRP A 29 11.54 1.40 -9.91
C TRP A 29 11.21 0.22 -10.82
N ALA A 30 10.03 -0.36 -10.67
CA ALA A 30 9.62 -1.51 -11.45
C ALA A 30 9.26 -1.20 -12.92
N LEU A 31 8.86 0.03 -13.27
CA LEU A 31 8.30 0.34 -14.59
C LEU A 31 9.08 1.36 -15.41
N ASP A 32 9.66 2.38 -14.78
CA ASP A 32 10.38 3.44 -15.48
C ASP A 32 11.83 3.00 -15.76
N PRO A 33 12.25 2.83 -17.03
CA PRO A 33 13.61 2.40 -17.36
C PRO A 33 14.71 3.39 -16.93
N ALA A 34 14.34 4.64 -16.62
CA ALA A 34 15.27 5.65 -16.11
C ALA A 34 15.33 5.69 -14.58
N ALA A 35 14.52 4.90 -13.89
CA ALA A 35 14.52 4.84 -12.43
C ALA A 35 15.47 3.77 -11.92
N GLU A 36 16.26 4.13 -10.92
CA GLU A 36 17.10 3.20 -10.18
C GLU A 36 16.66 3.17 -8.71
N PHE A 37 16.74 1.98 -8.11
CA PHE A 37 16.56 1.82 -6.66
C PHE A 37 17.74 2.50 -5.93
N PRO A 38 17.47 3.45 -5.00
CA PRO A 38 18.54 4.16 -4.29
C PRO A 38 19.18 3.23 -3.26
N ARG A 39 20.24 2.51 -3.65
CA ARG A 39 20.91 1.51 -2.79
C ARG A 39 21.44 2.11 -1.50
N GLU A 40 21.76 3.41 -1.46
CA GLU A 40 22.14 4.09 -0.23
C GLU A 40 21.02 4.08 0.83
N SER A 41 19.75 3.88 0.46
CA SER A 41 18.60 3.74 1.38
C SER A 41 18.65 2.47 2.24
N LEU A 42 19.48 1.48 1.87
CA LEU A 42 19.73 0.29 2.67
C LEU A 42 20.65 0.62 3.85
N ILE A 43 20.26 0.17 5.04
CA ILE A 43 20.87 0.63 6.30
C ILE A 43 21.61 -0.50 6.98
N ASP A 44 22.89 -0.32 7.29
CA ASP A 44 23.60 -1.18 8.20
C ASP A 44 23.09 -0.93 9.63
N VAL A 45 22.45 -1.94 10.22
CA VAL A 45 21.93 -1.88 11.60
C VAL A 45 22.85 -2.60 12.59
N GLY A 46 24.05 -2.99 12.15
CA GLY A 46 25.08 -3.64 12.95
C GLY A 46 25.13 -5.16 12.75
N ASN A 47 26.24 -5.77 13.19
CA ASN A 47 26.48 -7.22 13.11
C ASN A 47 26.37 -7.81 11.69
N GLY A 48 26.64 -6.99 10.66
CA GLY A 48 26.54 -7.40 9.25
C GLY A 48 25.10 -7.56 8.76
N LEU A 49 24.11 -7.05 9.50
CA LEU A 49 22.70 -7.06 9.12
C LEU A 49 22.30 -5.73 8.49
N PHE A 50 21.51 -5.82 7.43
CA PHE A 50 20.99 -4.72 6.65
C PHE A 50 19.46 -4.67 6.73
N TYR A 51 18.95 -3.45 6.76
CA TYR A 51 17.55 -3.09 6.80
C TYR A 51 17.16 -2.36 5.52
N ASP A 52 16.16 -2.88 4.82
CA ASP A 52 15.52 -2.19 3.68
C ASP A 52 14.21 -1.52 4.14
N PRO A 53 14.15 -0.17 4.21
CA PRO A 53 12.97 0.57 4.66
C PRO A 53 11.82 0.60 3.66
N HIS A 54 12.00 0.00 2.48
CA HIS A 54 11.00 -0.09 1.44
C HIS A 54 10.23 -1.43 1.46
N THR A 55 10.69 -2.41 2.24
CA THR A 55 10.04 -3.73 2.35
C THR A 55 9.03 -3.81 3.49
N ASN A 56 8.42 -4.98 3.68
CA ASN A 56 7.56 -5.23 4.84
C ASN A 56 8.45 -5.43 6.10
N PRO A 57 8.17 -4.74 7.23
CA PRO A 57 8.97 -4.86 8.46
C PRO A 57 8.97 -6.26 9.08
N ALA A 58 8.05 -7.15 8.67
CA ALA A 58 8.01 -8.53 9.13
C ALA A 58 9.07 -9.44 8.46
N LEU A 59 9.76 -8.94 7.43
CA LEU A 59 10.88 -9.61 6.78
C LEU A 59 12.09 -9.61 7.71
N GLN A 60 12.74 -10.76 7.88
CA GLN A 60 13.93 -10.86 8.72
C GLN A 60 15.10 -10.11 8.10
N LEU A 61 15.88 -9.40 8.92
CA LEU A 61 17.11 -8.76 8.49
C LEU A 61 18.10 -9.81 7.96
N ALA A 62 18.91 -9.43 6.98
CA ALA A 62 19.91 -10.28 6.37
C ALA A 62 21.16 -9.47 6.00
N GLY A 63 22.20 -10.11 5.48
CA GLY A 63 23.36 -9.39 4.93
C GLY A 63 22.98 -8.49 3.74
N LEU A 64 23.89 -7.59 3.36
CA LEU A 64 23.66 -6.62 2.27
C LEU A 64 23.23 -7.30 0.97
N GLU A 65 23.98 -8.32 0.53
CA GLU A 65 23.70 -9.03 -0.74
C GLU A 65 22.32 -9.69 -0.76
N GLU A 66 21.92 -10.34 0.34
CA GLU A 66 20.60 -10.96 0.45
C GLU A 66 19.48 -9.90 0.53
N THR A 67 19.76 -8.76 1.16
CA THR A 67 18.82 -7.64 1.23
C THR A 67 18.57 -7.05 -0.16
N ILE A 68 19.64 -6.81 -0.94
CA ILE A 68 19.55 -6.39 -2.35
C ILE A 68 18.80 -7.44 -3.17
N HIS A 69 19.17 -8.71 -3.05
CA HIS A 69 18.54 -9.78 -3.80
C HIS A 69 17.03 -9.89 -3.54
N ARG A 70 16.59 -9.71 -2.28
CA ARG A 70 15.16 -9.68 -1.95
C ARG A 70 14.45 -8.47 -2.55
N HIS A 71 15.10 -7.31 -2.58
CA HIS A 71 14.57 -6.13 -3.25
C HIS A 71 14.39 -6.40 -4.75
N ASP A 72 15.39 -6.97 -5.42
CA ASP A 72 15.32 -7.30 -6.85
C ASP A 72 14.16 -8.27 -7.15
N ILE A 73 13.90 -9.23 -6.25
CA ILE A 73 12.73 -10.12 -6.37
C ILE A 73 11.41 -9.35 -6.23
N LEU A 74 11.30 -8.46 -5.24
CA LEU A 74 10.10 -7.63 -5.06
C LEU A 74 9.83 -6.76 -6.29
N GLU A 75 10.87 -6.10 -6.81
CA GLU A 75 10.76 -5.29 -8.01
C GLU A 75 10.32 -6.13 -9.22
N SER A 76 10.89 -7.34 -9.38
CA SER A 76 10.49 -8.29 -10.43
C SER A 76 9.03 -8.75 -10.30
N VAL A 77 8.56 -8.99 -9.06
CA VAL A 77 7.15 -9.31 -8.79
C VAL A 77 6.25 -8.12 -9.13
N THR A 78 6.61 -6.91 -8.71
CA THR A 78 5.89 -5.68 -9.02
C THR A 78 5.82 -5.44 -10.53
N ARG A 79 6.90 -5.70 -11.28
CA ARG A 79 6.96 -5.53 -12.74
C ARG A 79 5.91 -6.36 -13.49
N ARG A 80 5.41 -7.45 -12.90
CA ARG A 80 4.30 -8.24 -13.47
C ARG A 80 2.98 -7.46 -13.57
N ILE A 81 2.87 -6.30 -12.92
CA ILE A 81 1.71 -5.41 -13.03
C ILE A 81 1.42 -4.98 -14.47
N VAL A 82 2.41 -5.02 -15.36
CA VAL A 82 2.22 -4.72 -16.80
C VAL A 82 1.29 -5.71 -17.51
N GLU A 83 1.16 -6.92 -16.96
CA GLU A 83 0.27 -7.97 -17.47
C GLU A 83 -1.13 -7.88 -16.84
N CYS A 84 -1.30 -7.07 -15.79
CA CYS A 84 -2.54 -6.99 -15.04
C CYS A 84 -3.54 -6.03 -15.70
N ARG A 85 -4.74 -6.55 -16.00
CA ARG A 85 -5.89 -5.74 -16.46
C ARG A 85 -6.59 -5.00 -15.33
N VAL A 86 -6.37 -5.42 -14.07
CA VAL A 86 -6.94 -4.79 -12.88
C VAL A 86 -5.83 -4.59 -11.86
N VAL A 87 -5.69 -3.37 -11.36
CA VAL A 87 -4.76 -2.98 -10.29
C VAL A 87 -5.56 -2.45 -9.11
N ILE A 88 -5.38 -3.06 -7.94
CA ILE A 88 -6.06 -2.61 -6.72
C ILE A 88 -5.06 -1.83 -5.86
N ILE A 89 -5.41 -0.59 -5.53
CA ILE A 89 -4.60 0.29 -4.68
C ILE A 89 -5.38 0.59 -3.40
N THR A 90 -4.83 0.21 -2.26
CA THR A 90 -5.41 0.48 -0.94
C THR A 90 -4.59 1.55 -0.22
N LEU A 91 -5.17 2.72 0.03
CA LEU A 91 -4.52 3.83 0.71
C LEU A 91 -4.52 3.61 2.23
N GLY A 92 -3.34 3.69 2.85
CA GLY A 92 -3.15 3.33 4.25
C GLY A 92 -2.87 4.50 5.19
N LEU A 93 -1.82 5.27 4.89
CA LEU A 93 -1.18 6.20 5.83
C LEU A 93 -0.90 7.57 5.19
N ALA A 94 -1.21 8.64 5.93
CA ALA A 94 -0.78 10.01 5.63
C ALA A 94 0.52 10.40 6.34
N GLU A 95 0.88 9.70 7.42
CA GLU A 95 2.15 9.86 8.12
C GLU A 95 3.23 9.03 7.42
N VAL A 96 4.28 9.69 6.94
CA VAL A 96 5.37 9.05 6.20
C VAL A 96 6.71 9.54 6.70
N TRP A 97 7.74 8.73 6.53
CA TRP A 97 9.12 9.11 6.83
C TRP A 97 9.91 9.33 5.55
N ARG A 98 10.75 10.35 5.52
CA ARG A 98 11.70 10.62 4.43
C ARG A 98 13.10 10.30 4.91
N ASP A 99 13.85 9.58 4.09
CA ASP A 99 15.30 9.48 4.19
C ASP A 99 15.92 10.70 3.51
N LYS A 100 16.58 11.57 4.28
CA LYS A 100 17.19 12.80 3.76
C LYS A 100 18.47 12.56 2.97
N ILE A 101 19.11 11.39 3.12
CA ILE A 101 20.35 11.05 2.42
C ILE A 101 20.02 10.48 1.04
N ALA A 102 19.11 9.51 1.00
CA ALA A 102 18.65 8.89 -0.25
C ALA A 102 17.56 9.72 -0.99
N ASP A 103 17.10 10.80 -0.36
CA ASP A 103 16.00 11.66 -0.80
C ASP A 103 14.73 10.89 -1.25
N ILE A 104 14.28 9.98 -0.40
CA ILE A 104 13.19 9.06 -0.72
C ILE A 104 12.25 8.87 0.47
N PHE A 105 10.95 8.76 0.20
CA PHE A 105 9.97 8.39 1.22
C PHE A 105 9.95 6.87 1.44
N LEU A 106 9.85 6.49 2.72
CA LEU A 106 9.92 5.11 3.16
C LEU A 106 8.56 4.43 3.14
N ASN A 107 8.56 3.10 3.18
CA ASN A 107 7.33 2.33 3.23
C ASN A 107 6.69 2.36 4.62
N HIS A 108 7.51 2.37 5.67
CA HIS A 108 7.08 2.36 7.06
C HIS A 108 8.04 3.16 7.93
N THR A 109 7.69 3.35 9.21
CA THR A 109 8.56 3.95 10.21
C THR A 109 9.92 3.23 10.26
N PRO A 110 11.05 3.95 10.23
CA PRO A 110 12.36 3.34 10.40
C PRO A 110 12.44 2.49 11.68
N VAL A 111 13.14 1.36 11.61
CA VAL A 111 13.32 0.50 12.79
C VAL A 111 14.12 1.23 13.89
N PRO A 112 13.92 0.90 15.17
CA PRO A 112 14.59 1.57 16.28
C PRO A 112 16.12 1.64 16.14
N ASP A 113 16.75 0.61 15.59
CA ASP A 113 18.20 0.55 15.40
C ASP A 113 18.66 1.56 14.34
N ALA A 114 17.91 1.70 13.24
CA ALA A 114 18.19 2.71 12.22
C ALA A 114 18.04 4.14 12.77
N LEU A 115 17.02 4.40 13.60
CA LEU A 115 16.84 5.70 14.27
C LEU A 115 17.97 6.00 15.27
N ARG A 116 18.42 5.00 16.04
CA ARG A 116 19.50 5.20 17.02
C ARG A 116 20.87 5.38 16.36
N ASN A 117 21.16 4.63 15.30
CA ASN A 117 22.45 4.68 14.61
C ASN A 117 22.54 5.89 13.67
N HIS A 118 21.41 6.39 13.16
CA HIS A 118 21.34 7.50 12.22
C HIS A 118 20.26 8.54 12.64
N PRO A 119 20.42 9.21 13.79
CA PRO A 119 19.38 10.07 14.36
C PRO A 119 18.97 11.24 13.45
N ASP A 120 19.91 11.77 12.68
CA ASP A 120 19.67 12.91 11.80
C ASP A 120 19.30 12.53 10.37
N ARG A 121 19.15 11.25 10.04
CA ARG A 121 18.89 10.79 8.67
C ARG A 121 17.42 10.90 8.27
N TYR A 122 16.52 10.64 9.21
CA TYR A 122 15.09 10.49 8.93
C TYR A 122 14.29 11.70 9.39
N GLU A 123 13.28 12.04 8.61
CA GLU A 123 12.37 13.14 8.90
C GLU A 123 10.92 12.66 8.79
N LEU A 124 10.09 13.01 9.77
CA LEU A 124 8.66 12.75 9.75
C LEU A 124 7.93 13.78 8.88
N HIS A 125 7.03 13.32 8.02
CA HIS A 125 6.17 14.16 7.21
C HIS A 125 4.71 13.75 7.38
N ILE A 126 3.87 14.72 7.74
CA ILE A 126 2.41 14.56 7.69
C ILE A 126 1.94 15.10 6.35
N THR A 127 1.52 14.18 5.48
CA THR A 127 1.22 14.51 4.08
C THR A 127 -0.17 15.16 3.96
N ASN A 128 -0.37 15.90 2.88
CA ASN A 128 -1.62 16.59 2.59
C ASN A 128 -2.31 16.07 1.33
N PHE A 129 -3.51 16.58 1.06
CA PHE A 129 -4.32 16.23 -0.09
C PHE A 129 -3.55 16.35 -1.42
N ALA A 130 -2.91 17.50 -1.67
CA ALA A 130 -2.23 17.78 -2.94
C ALA A 130 -1.05 16.84 -3.19
N GLN A 131 -0.28 16.50 -2.15
CA GLN A 131 0.83 15.57 -2.25
C GLN A 131 0.36 14.15 -2.58
N ASN A 132 -0.68 13.66 -1.90
CA ASN A 132 -1.21 12.33 -2.13
C ASN A 132 -1.86 12.22 -3.52
N LEU A 133 -2.67 13.22 -3.92
CA LEU A 133 -3.25 13.27 -5.27
C LEU A 133 -2.14 13.32 -6.33
N SER A 134 -1.10 14.14 -6.15
CA SER A 134 0.03 14.20 -7.09
C SER A 134 0.73 12.85 -7.25
N ASN A 135 0.89 12.06 -6.18
CA ASN A 135 1.46 10.71 -6.29
C ASN A 135 0.52 9.76 -7.04
N LEU A 136 -0.79 9.84 -6.81
CA LEU A 136 -1.77 9.03 -7.55
C LEU A 136 -1.79 9.38 -9.04
N GLU A 137 -1.66 10.65 -9.41
CA GLU A 137 -1.51 11.08 -10.81
C GLU A 137 -0.22 10.54 -11.46
N ARG A 138 0.88 10.52 -10.70
CA ARG A 138 2.14 9.91 -11.17
C ARG A 138 2.01 8.39 -11.34
N ILE A 139 1.33 7.72 -10.41
CA ILE A 139 1.02 6.29 -10.51
C ILE A 139 0.14 6.03 -11.74
N HIS A 140 -0.92 6.83 -11.95
CA HIS A 140 -1.77 6.74 -13.13
C HIS A 140 -0.97 6.87 -14.42
N THR A 141 -0.05 7.84 -14.46
CA THR A 141 0.85 8.08 -15.60
C THR A 141 1.73 6.86 -15.89
N LEU A 142 2.34 6.26 -14.86
CA LEU A 142 3.15 5.04 -15.00
C LEU A 142 2.32 3.87 -15.54
N LEU A 143 1.16 3.61 -14.95
CA LEU A 143 0.29 2.51 -15.36
C LEU A 143 -0.30 2.71 -16.75
N SER A 144 -0.64 3.95 -17.12
CA SER A 144 -1.15 4.28 -18.46
C SER A 144 -0.06 4.14 -19.53
N ARG A 145 1.21 4.43 -19.18
CA ARG A 145 2.33 4.41 -20.12
C ARG A 145 2.94 3.03 -20.28
N PHE A 146 3.10 2.29 -19.18
CA PHE A 146 3.85 1.03 -19.14
C PHE A 146 3.00 -0.18 -18.75
N GLY A 147 1.79 0.04 -18.22
CA GLY A 147 0.87 -1.03 -17.85
C GLY A 147 0.11 -1.62 -19.03
N HIS A 148 -0.83 -2.52 -18.71
CA HIS A 148 -1.71 -3.12 -19.70
C HIS A 148 -2.59 -2.05 -20.38
N ALA A 149 -2.81 -2.15 -21.69
CA ALA A 149 -3.58 -1.16 -22.46
C ALA A 149 -5.02 -0.94 -21.93
N ASP A 150 -5.66 -2.01 -21.45
CA ASP A 150 -7.01 -1.97 -20.85
C ASP A 150 -7.01 -1.85 -19.31
N VAL A 151 -5.92 -1.38 -18.69
CA VAL A 151 -5.83 -1.39 -17.21
C VAL A 151 -6.97 -0.61 -16.54
N GLN A 152 -7.67 -1.28 -15.63
CA GLN A 152 -8.61 -0.71 -14.69
C GLN A 152 -7.94 -0.60 -13.33
N ILE A 153 -8.15 0.51 -12.63
CA ILE A 153 -7.63 0.73 -11.30
C ILE A 153 -8.81 0.76 -10.34
N VAL A 154 -8.75 -0.04 -9.27
CA VAL A 154 -9.68 0.10 -8.14
C VAL A 154 -8.92 0.70 -6.97
N VAL A 155 -9.32 1.89 -6.56
CA VAL A 155 -8.78 2.57 -5.38
C VAL A 155 -9.73 2.39 -4.19
N THR A 156 -9.16 2.13 -3.02
CA THR A 156 -9.89 2.07 -1.76
C THR A 156 -9.05 2.64 -0.62
N VAL A 157 -9.66 2.84 0.54
CA VAL A 157 -8.98 3.24 1.79
C VAL A 157 -9.00 2.07 2.77
N SER A 158 -7.87 1.80 3.41
CA SER A 158 -7.79 0.77 4.44
C SER A 158 -8.55 1.21 5.69
N PRO A 159 -9.44 0.36 6.26
CA PRO A 159 -10.13 0.65 7.52
C PRO A 159 -9.21 0.51 8.73
N VAL A 160 -8.06 -0.17 8.59
CA VAL A 160 -7.15 -0.45 9.72
C VAL A 160 -6.66 0.87 10.32
N PRO A 161 -6.97 1.16 11.59
CA PRO A 161 -6.54 2.39 12.24
C PRO A 161 -5.04 2.39 12.54
N LEU A 162 -4.47 3.60 12.69
CA LEU A 162 -3.12 3.79 13.19
C LEU A 162 -2.96 3.15 14.57
N MET A 163 -1.81 2.51 14.80
CA MET A 163 -1.45 1.99 16.11
C MET A 163 -0.87 3.08 17.01
N ALA A 164 -0.10 3.97 16.42
CA ALA A 164 0.62 5.06 17.04
C ALA A 164 0.85 6.15 15.99
N THR A 165 1.24 7.34 16.45
CA THR A 165 1.66 8.46 15.60
C THR A 165 2.92 9.10 16.18
N PHE A 166 3.78 9.57 15.30
CA PHE A 166 4.98 10.34 15.67
C PHE A 166 4.76 11.86 15.58
N SER A 167 3.57 12.30 15.17
CA SER A 167 3.22 13.73 15.01
C SER A 167 3.15 14.51 16.33
N GLY A 168 3.07 13.82 17.47
CA GLY A 168 2.79 14.43 18.78
C GLY A 168 1.30 14.66 19.04
N GLU A 169 0.43 14.41 18.06
CA GLU A 169 -1.02 14.45 18.22
C GLU A 169 -1.57 13.20 18.89
N ASP A 170 -2.83 13.26 19.33
CA ASP A 170 -3.57 12.06 19.72
C ASP A 170 -3.72 11.11 18.51
N VAL A 171 -3.51 9.81 18.72
CA VAL A 171 -3.53 8.81 17.64
C VAL A 171 -4.88 8.73 16.94
N VAL A 172 -5.99 8.98 17.64
CA VAL A 172 -7.34 9.00 17.05
C VAL A 172 -7.50 10.23 16.15
N ILE A 173 -6.99 11.39 16.56
CA ILE A 173 -6.99 12.63 15.75
C ILE A 173 -6.14 12.42 14.48
N ALA A 174 -4.90 11.94 14.64
CA ALA A 174 -4.00 11.66 13.52
C ALA A 174 -4.60 10.62 12.54
N ASN A 175 -5.21 9.56 13.07
CA ASN A 175 -5.90 8.56 12.26
C ASN A 175 -7.10 9.15 11.52
N THR A 176 -7.90 9.97 12.20
CA THR A 176 -9.07 10.62 11.59
C THR A 176 -8.64 11.52 10.43
N TYR A 177 -7.64 12.38 10.63
CA TYR A 177 -7.08 13.20 9.55
C TYR A 177 -6.60 12.33 8.38
N SER A 178 -5.79 11.30 8.67
CA SER A 178 -5.22 10.40 7.65
C SER A 178 -6.32 9.74 6.81
N LYS A 179 -7.30 9.08 7.44
CA LYS A 179 -8.34 8.35 6.72
C LYS A 179 -9.31 9.28 5.98
N SER A 180 -9.71 10.39 6.60
CA SER A 180 -10.60 11.37 5.96
C SER A 180 -9.94 12.00 4.73
N MET A 181 -8.68 12.45 4.85
CA MET A 181 -7.95 13.06 3.73
C MET A 181 -7.73 12.05 2.59
N LEU A 182 -7.25 10.84 2.89
CA LEU A 182 -7.04 9.80 1.86
C LEU A 182 -8.35 9.38 1.18
N ARG A 183 -9.46 9.39 1.91
CA ARG A 183 -10.78 9.11 1.33
C ARG A 183 -11.22 10.19 0.36
N THR A 184 -11.03 11.46 0.70
CA THR A 184 -11.29 12.57 -0.22
C THR A 184 -10.39 12.48 -1.45
N VAL A 185 -9.09 12.22 -1.29
CA VAL A 185 -8.16 12.03 -2.41
C VAL A 185 -8.62 10.90 -3.33
N ALA A 186 -9.03 9.75 -2.78
CA ALA A 186 -9.54 8.62 -3.57
C ALA A 186 -10.83 8.97 -4.33
N GLN A 187 -11.72 9.78 -3.75
CA GLN A 187 -12.94 10.27 -4.41
C GLN A 187 -12.59 11.07 -5.66
N GLU A 188 -11.74 12.09 -5.47
CA GLU A 188 -11.40 13.07 -6.50
C GLU A 188 -10.64 12.38 -7.64
N TRP A 189 -9.71 11.48 -7.30
CA TRP A 189 -8.97 10.71 -8.29
C TRP A 189 -9.87 9.78 -9.13
N ALA A 190 -10.80 9.07 -8.48
CA ALA A 190 -11.76 8.23 -9.20
C ALA A 190 -12.72 9.05 -10.08
N ALA A 191 -13.11 10.24 -9.64
CA ALA A 191 -13.96 11.14 -10.43
C ALA A 191 -13.23 11.73 -11.65
N ALA A 192 -11.91 11.95 -11.55
CA ALA A 192 -11.09 12.54 -12.60
C ALA A 192 -10.76 11.56 -13.75
N HIS A 193 -10.74 10.25 -13.49
CA HIS A 193 -10.25 9.24 -14.44
C HIS A 193 -11.27 8.14 -14.72
N LYS A 194 -11.63 7.95 -16.00
CA LYS A 194 -12.67 6.98 -16.41
C LYS A 194 -12.33 5.52 -16.06
N ASN A 195 -11.05 5.17 -15.97
CA ASN A 195 -10.59 3.81 -15.65
C ASN A 195 -10.23 3.62 -14.17
N VAL A 196 -10.54 4.60 -13.31
CA VAL A 196 -10.31 4.54 -11.86
C VAL A 196 -11.65 4.43 -11.17
N HIS A 197 -11.81 3.40 -10.34
CA HIS A 197 -13.04 3.10 -9.62
C HIS A 197 -12.79 3.18 -8.13
N TYR A 198 -13.70 3.80 -7.38
CA TYR A 198 -13.65 3.77 -5.92
C TYR A 198 -14.43 2.57 -5.38
N PHE A 199 -13.80 1.73 -4.57
CA PHE A 199 -14.47 0.65 -3.84
C PHE A 199 -14.60 1.00 -2.35
N PRO A 200 -15.80 0.98 -1.74
CA PRO A 200 -16.03 1.50 -0.40
C PRO A 200 -15.71 0.51 0.74
N SER A 201 -14.54 -0.16 0.72
CA SER A 201 -14.20 -1.11 1.80
C SER A 201 -14.04 -0.43 3.16
N TYR A 202 -13.57 0.83 3.16
CA TYR A 202 -13.46 1.65 4.36
C TYR A 202 -14.82 1.85 5.03
N GLU A 203 -15.81 2.31 4.27
CA GLU A 203 -17.14 2.61 4.77
C GLU A 203 -17.89 1.35 5.19
N ILE A 204 -17.78 0.26 4.44
CA ILE A 204 -18.41 -1.02 4.81
C ILE A 204 -17.95 -1.43 6.21
N VAL A 205 -16.65 -1.38 6.48
CA VAL A 205 -16.09 -1.76 7.78
C VAL A 205 -16.43 -0.74 8.86
N GLN A 206 -16.28 0.56 8.59
CA GLN A 206 -16.48 1.61 9.59
C GLN A 206 -17.95 1.80 10.01
N ASN A 207 -18.91 1.45 9.15
CA ASN A 207 -20.35 1.57 9.43
C ASN A 207 -21.03 0.25 9.80
N SER A 208 -20.25 -0.83 9.95
CA SER A 208 -20.75 -2.11 10.48
C SER A 208 -20.70 -2.14 12.00
N ASP A 209 -21.48 -3.02 12.62
CA ASP A 209 -21.48 -3.18 14.08
C ASP A 209 -20.06 -3.54 14.56
N ARG A 210 -19.54 -2.73 15.49
CA ARG A 210 -18.17 -2.83 16.00
C ARG A 210 -17.90 -4.19 16.63
N ALA A 211 -18.88 -4.80 17.31
CA ALA A 211 -18.71 -6.07 18.02
C ALA A 211 -18.50 -7.27 17.06
N VAL A 212 -19.08 -7.21 15.87
CA VAL A 212 -18.94 -8.25 14.84
C VAL A 212 -17.84 -7.94 13.83
N THR A 213 -17.32 -6.70 13.82
CA THR A 213 -16.37 -6.25 12.80
C THR A 213 -14.91 -6.41 13.21
N TRP A 214 -14.59 -6.05 14.45
CA TRP A 214 -13.20 -5.97 14.90
C TRP A 214 -12.84 -7.14 15.81
N GLU A 215 -11.58 -7.57 15.72
CA GLU A 215 -10.94 -8.37 16.75
C GLU A 215 -10.88 -7.58 18.08
N GLU A 216 -10.51 -8.25 19.17
CA GLU A 216 -10.47 -7.65 20.52
C GLU A 216 -9.56 -6.42 20.61
N ASP A 217 -8.57 -6.31 19.72
CA ASP A 217 -7.65 -5.18 19.66
C ASP A 217 -8.23 -3.93 18.97
N LEU A 218 -9.47 -4.04 18.46
CA LEU A 218 -10.21 -2.98 17.79
C LEU A 218 -9.48 -2.38 16.57
N ARG A 219 -8.59 -3.16 15.97
CA ARG A 219 -7.73 -2.75 14.85
C ARG A 219 -7.69 -3.75 13.73
N HIS A 220 -7.69 -5.05 14.01
CA HIS A 220 -7.79 -6.06 12.96
C HIS A 220 -9.26 -6.34 12.67
N VAL A 221 -9.62 -6.37 11.39
CA VAL A 221 -10.96 -6.76 10.94
C VAL A 221 -11.05 -8.28 11.03
N LYS A 222 -12.13 -8.80 11.62
CA LYS A 222 -12.38 -10.24 11.69
C LYS A 222 -12.38 -10.86 10.30
N GLY A 223 -11.80 -12.05 10.18
CA GLY A 223 -11.66 -12.74 8.89
C GLY A 223 -13.00 -12.93 8.16
N GLU A 224 -14.09 -13.16 8.89
CA GLU A 224 -15.44 -13.28 8.31
C GLU A 224 -15.93 -11.98 7.64
N VAL A 225 -15.60 -10.82 8.22
CA VAL A 225 -15.97 -9.51 7.66
C VAL A 225 -15.08 -9.16 6.48
N ALA A 226 -13.77 -9.46 6.55
CA ALA A 226 -12.89 -9.33 5.39
C ALA A 226 -13.39 -10.18 4.20
N ASN A 227 -13.80 -11.42 4.47
CA ASN A 227 -14.41 -12.30 3.46
C ASN A 227 -15.72 -11.74 2.90
N HIS A 228 -16.56 -11.11 3.74
CA HIS A 228 -17.78 -10.45 3.28
C HIS A 228 -17.48 -9.27 2.34
N VAL A 229 -16.52 -8.40 2.70
CA VAL A 229 -16.06 -7.29 1.85
C VAL A 229 -15.56 -7.82 0.51
N MET A 230 -14.75 -8.89 0.50
CA MET A 230 -14.28 -9.51 -0.74
C MET A 230 -15.42 -10.10 -1.58
N LYS A 231 -16.43 -10.72 -0.97
CA LYS A 231 -17.63 -11.19 -1.71
C LYS A 231 -18.37 -10.04 -2.37
N LEU A 232 -18.52 -8.89 -1.68
CA LEU A 232 -19.13 -7.70 -2.26
C LEU A 232 -18.30 -7.14 -3.42
N PHE A 233 -16.97 -7.12 -3.29
CA PHE A 233 -16.07 -6.72 -4.37
C PHE A 233 -16.25 -7.60 -5.61
N LEU A 234 -16.18 -8.93 -5.44
CA LEU A 234 -16.32 -9.88 -6.55
C LEU A 234 -17.71 -9.77 -7.20
N ARG A 235 -18.77 -9.62 -6.41
CA ARG A 235 -20.13 -9.40 -6.94
C ARG A 235 -20.24 -8.13 -7.78
N HIS A 236 -19.60 -7.05 -7.36
CA HIS A 236 -19.73 -5.76 -8.03
C HIS A 236 -18.89 -5.67 -9.31
N TYR A 237 -17.71 -6.29 -9.33
CA TYR A 237 -16.75 -6.14 -10.42
C TYR A 237 -16.58 -7.37 -11.32
N LEU A 238 -16.93 -8.58 -10.86
CA LEU A 238 -16.70 -9.83 -11.61
C LEU A 238 -17.96 -10.65 -11.88
N GLU A 239 -18.99 -10.57 -11.04
CA GLU A 239 -20.25 -11.25 -11.30
C GLU A 239 -21.07 -10.44 -12.32
N GLU A 240 -20.99 -10.84 -13.60
CA GLU A 240 -21.97 -10.42 -14.59
C GLU A 240 -23.39 -10.75 -14.12
N SER A 241 -24.31 -9.82 -14.37
CA SER A 241 -25.73 -9.95 -14.12
C SER A 241 -26.28 -11.21 -14.78
N SER A 242 -26.46 -12.27 -13.99
CA SER A 242 -27.34 -13.38 -14.33
C SER A 242 -28.79 -12.93 -14.15
N VAL A 243 -29.26 -12.03 -15.01
CA VAL A 243 -30.69 -11.78 -15.23
C VAL A 243 -31.01 -12.01 -16.71
N VAL A 244 -31.08 -13.30 -17.02
CA VAL A 244 -32.13 -13.98 -17.80
C VAL A 244 -32.61 -13.32 -19.10
N THR A 245 -32.16 -13.95 -20.18
CA THR A 245 -32.80 -14.18 -21.49
C THR A 245 -34.33 -14.32 -21.46
N SER A 246 -35.00 -13.68 -22.43
CA SER A 246 -36.32 -14.03 -22.99
C SER A 246 -37.55 -14.10 -22.08
N LYS A 247 -38.43 -13.10 -22.20
CA LYS A 247 -39.84 -13.35 -22.54
C LYS A 247 -40.05 -12.68 -23.91
N LEU A 248 -40.00 -13.46 -25.00
CA LEU A 248 -41.19 -13.97 -25.70
C LEU A 248 -42.29 -12.92 -25.82
N THR A 249 -42.41 -12.40 -27.04
CA THR A 249 -43.63 -11.91 -27.66
C THR A 249 -44.81 -12.83 -27.39
N ALA A 250 -45.89 -12.26 -26.84
CA ALA A 250 -47.28 -12.43 -27.26
C ALA A 250 -48.07 -11.21 -26.76
#